data_AF-A0A080ZTF1-F1
#
_entry.id   AF-A0A080ZTF1-F1
#
_cell.length_a   1.000
_cell.length_b   1.000
_cell.length_c   1.000
_cell.angle_alpha   90.00
_cell.angle_beta   90.00
_cell.angle_gamma   90.00
#
_symmetry.space_group_name_H-M   'P 1'
#
loop_
_entity.id
_entity.type
_entity.pdbx_description
1 polymer ?
#
loop_
_entity_poly.entity_id
_entity_poly.type
_entity_poly.pdbx_seq_one_letter_code
_entity_poly.pdbx_strand_id
1 'polypeptide(L)'
;MVDVDFDVLEKQVTEIQRNKVSARSHAVYENSYGRFIAWVVRYKPRLIPPTFAEKLGDVSILTVKQLRKRLKAVLDRNTENPPPPLLFDDVQTSVFGAWLFTLEKPDGGCLSYASLNTHKVGAFQSLSGLWARDSTNNGERASQVF
;
A
#
# COMPACT_ATOMS: atom_id res chain seq x y z
N MET A 1 -4.19 23.10 21.15
CA MET A 1 -3.55 22.20 20.16
C MET A 1 -2.96 21.08 20.99
N VAL A 2 -3.45 19.84 20.86
CA VAL A 2 -2.90 18.72 21.64
C VAL A 2 -1.55 18.40 21.01
N ASP A 3 -0.49 18.55 21.80
CA ASP A 3 0.86 18.24 21.35
C ASP A 3 0.93 16.73 21.10
N VAL A 4 1.24 16.36 19.86
CA VAL A 4 1.28 14.96 19.46
C VAL A 4 2.67 14.45 19.82
N ASP A 5 2.71 13.57 20.82
CA ASP A 5 3.95 12.92 21.25
C ASP A 5 4.41 11.92 20.16
N PHE A 6 5.44 12.32 19.42
CA PHE A 6 6.03 11.53 18.34
C PHE A 6 6.78 10.29 18.86
N ASP A 7 7.27 10.30 20.09
CA ASP A 7 7.95 9.14 20.69
C ASP A 7 6.92 8.04 21.00
N VAL A 8 5.72 8.43 21.45
CA VAL A 8 4.59 7.51 21.63
C VAL A 8 4.15 6.91 20.29
N LEU A 9 4.09 7.72 19.22
CA LEU A 9 3.77 7.25 17.88
C LEU A 9 4.81 6.27 17.35
N GLU A 10 6.11 6.55 17.52
CA GLU A 10 7.19 5.69 17.07
C GLU A 10 7.17 4.34 17.81
N LYS A 11 6.89 4.36 19.11
CA LYS A 11 6.71 3.14 19.91
C LYS A 11 5.53 2.31 19.41
N GLN A 12 4.38 2.94 19.11
CA GLN A 12 3.22 2.26 18.55
C GLN A 12 3.50 1.66 17.17
N VAL A 13 4.21 2.39 16.30
CA VAL A 13 4.62 1.88 14.99
C VAL A 13 5.51 0.66 15.14
N THR A 14 6.49 0.70 16.04
CA THR A 14 7.40 -0.40 16.33
C THR A 14 6.65 -1.63 16.86
N GLU A 15 5.65 -1.43 17.72
CA GLU A 15 4.83 -2.51 18.27
C GLU A 15 3.94 -3.16 17.20
N ILE A 16 3.34 -2.35 16.32
CA ILE A 16 2.58 -2.81 15.15
C ILE A 16 3.46 -3.58 14.16
N GLN A 17 4.70 -3.14 13.94
CA GLN A 17 5.68 -3.83 13.10
C GLN A 17 6.11 -5.17 13.69
N ARG A 18 6.24 -5.27 15.02
CA ARG A 18 6.58 -6.51 15.74
C ARG A 18 5.42 -7.51 15.81
N ASN A 19 4.18 -7.06 15.64
CA ASN A 19 3.02 -7.95 15.67
C ASN A 19 3.08 -8.95 14.51
N LYS A 20 3.30 -10.21 14.87
CA LYS A 20 3.32 -11.35 13.94
C LYS A 20 1.92 -11.58 13.40
N VAL A 21 1.63 -10.99 12.23
CA VAL A 21 0.36 -11.15 11.54
C VAL A 21 0.17 -12.61 11.14
N SER A 22 -0.97 -13.19 11.51
CA SER A 22 -1.30 -14.55 11.05
C SER A 22 -1.33 -14.63 9.52
N ALA A 23 -1.02 -15.78 8.93
CA ALA A 23 -1.05 -15.95 7.47
C ALA A 23 -2.42 -15.57 6.85
N ARG A 24 -3.50 -15.80 7.60
CA ARG A 24 -4.87 -15.43 7.21
C ARG A 24 -5.07 -13.92 7.18
N SER A 25 -4.63 -13.21 8.23
CA SER A 25 -4.71 -11.74 8.27
C SER A 25 -3.78 -11.09 7.24
N HIS A 26 -2.61 -11.70 6.99
CA HIS A 26 -1.66 -11.23 5.98
C HIS A 26 -2.26 -11.28 4.57
N ALA A 27 -2.94 -12.37 4.20
CA ALA A 27 -3.64 -12.47 2.92
C ALA A 27 -4.77 -11.42 2.77
N VAL A 28 -5.46 -11.08 3.86
CA VAL A 28 -6.49 -10.02 3.88
C VAL A 28 -5.86 -8.64 3.67
N TYR A 29 -4.68 -8.42 4.23
CA TYR A 29 -3.94 -7.16 4.10
C TYR A 29 -3.36 -7.00 2.69
N GLU A 30 -2.78 -8.05 2.12
CA GLU A 30 -2.38 -8.08 0.71
C GLU A 30 -3.55 -7.82 -0.24
N ASN A 31 -4.73 -8.36 0.07
CA ASN A 31 -5.93 -8.09 -0.71
C ASN A 31 -6.32 -6.61 -0.66
N SER A 32 -6.27 -6.01 0.53
CA SER A 32 -6.58 -4.59 0.76
C SER A 32 -5.57 -3.69 0.06
N TYR A 33 -4.29 -4.03 0.17
CA TYR A 33 -3.20 -3.34 -0.49
C TYR A 33 -3.32 -3.39 -2.01
N GLY A 34 -3.56 -4.56 -2.59
CA GLY A 34 -3.79 -4.69 -4.04
C GLY A 34 -5.01 -3.92 -4.53
N ARG A 35 -6.06 -3.77 -3.70
CA ARG A 35 -7.22 -2.91 -4.02
C ARG A 35 -6.86 -1.42 -3.97
N PHE A 36 -6.04 -1.01 -3.01
CA PHE A 36 -5.54 0.36 -2.93
C PHE A 36 -4.69 0.71 -4.14
N ILE A 37 -3.69 -0.11 -4.49
CA ILE A 37 -2.84 0.14 -5.66
C ILE A 37 -3.67 0.18 -6.95
N ALA A 38 -4.64 -0.72 -7.12
CA ALA A 38 -5.54 -0.68 -8.27
C ALA A 38 -6.32 0.63 -8.37
N TRP A 39 -6.77 1.17 -7.23
CA TRP A 39 -7.44 2.45 -7.18
C TRP A 39 -6.50 3.61 -7.52
N VAL A 40 -5.27 3.62 -6.98
CA VAL A 40 -4.28 4.67 -7.26
C VAL A 40 -3.92 4.69 -8.75
N VAL A 41 -3.66 3.53 -9.35
CA VAL A 41 -3.38 3.41 -10.80
C VAL A 41 -4.51 4.02 -11.63
N ARG A 42 -5.77 3.83 -11.21
CA ARG A 42 -6.95 4.30 -11.97
C ARG A 42 -7.23 5.80 -11.78
N TYR A 43 -7.11 6.30 -10.57
CA TYR A 43 -7.64 7.62 -10.20
C TYR A 43 -6.56 8.64 -9.81
N LYS A 44 -5.35 8.17 -9.50
CA LYS A 44 -4.20 8.98 -9.07
C LYS A 44 -2.90 8.48 -9.72
N PRO A 45 -2.83 8.33 -11.06
CA PRO A 45 -1.68 7.72 -11.74
C PRO A 45 -0.36 8.47 -11.51
N ARG A 46 -0.42 9.76 -11.14
CA ARG A 46 0.77 10.56 -10.77
C ARG A 46 1.52 10.05 -9.55
N LEU A 47 0.88 9.26 -8.70
CA LEU A 47 1.50 8.63 -7.52
C LEU A 47 2.20 7.31 -7.86
N ILE A 48 2.11 6.84 -9.11
CA ILE A 48 2.74 5.61 -9.57
C ILE A 48 4.10 5.96 -10.19
N PRO A 49 5.22 5.38 -9.71
CA PRO A 49 6.52 5.59 -10.33
C PRO A 49 6.51 5.12 -11.79
N PRO A 50 7.18 5.83 -12.72
CA PRO A 50 7.23 5.44 -14.13
C PRO A 50 7.73 4.00 -14.34
N THR A 51 8.74 3.59 -13.58
CA THR A 51 9.31 2.23 -13.62
C THR A 51 8.31 1.14 -13.25
N PHE A 52 7.36 1.43 -12.33
CA PHE A 52 6.28 0.52 -11.99
C PHE A 52 5.18 0.54 -13.06
N ALA A 53 4.84 1.71 -13.58
CA ALA A 53 3.85 1.86 -14.65
C ALA A 53 4.26 1.10 -15.93
N GLU A 54 5.54 1.16 -16.31
CA GLU A 54 6.11 0.41 -17.44
C GLU A 54 5.92 -1.11 -17.27
N LYS A 55 6.22 -1.65 -16.08
CA LYS A 55 6.01 -3.07 -15.76
C LYS A 55 4.53 -3.47 -15.79
N LEU A 56 3.65 -2.56 -15.40
CA LEU A 56 2.21 -2.80 -15.40
C LEU A 56 1.59 -2.74 -16.81
N GLY A 57 2.22 -1.98 -17.72
CA GLY A 57 1.78 -1.73 -19.07
C GLY A 57 0.48 -0.93 -19.14
N ASP A 58 -0.13 -0.86 -20.33
CA ASP A 58 -1.42 -0.20 -20.47
C ASP A 58 -2.54 -0.98 -19.75
N VAL A 59 -3.29 -0.25 -18.92
CA VAL A 59 -4.40 -0.73 -18.10
C VAL A 59 -5.70 0.04 -18.33
N SER A 60 -5.73 0.96 -19.30
CA SER A 60 -6.86 1.84 -19.58
C SER A 60 -8.17 1.07 -19.85
N ILE A 61 -8.07 -0.05 -20.57
CA ILE A 61 -9.18 -0.93 -20.97
C ILE A 61 -9.48 -2.06 -19.98
N LEU A 62 -8.70 -2.20 -18.90
CA LEU A 62 -8.87 -3.32 -17.98
C LEU A 62 -10.03 -3.07 -17.02
N THR A 63 -10.85 -4.11 -16.82
CA THR A 63 -11.75 -4.14 -15.67
C THR A 63 -10.94 -4.15 -14.36
N VAL A 64 -11.55 -3.70 -13.26
CA VAL A 64 -10.91 -3.73 -11.92
C VAL A 64 -10.40 -5.13 -11.56
N LYS A 65 -11.14 -6.18 -11.93
CA LYS A 65 -10.72 -7.58 -11.69
C LYS A 65 -9.47 -7.95 -12.47
N GLN A 66 -9.38 -7.57 -13.75
CA GLN A 66 -8.20 -7.82 -14.58
C GLN A 66 -7.00 -7.01 -14.12
N LEU A 67 -7.19 -5.74 -13.76
CA LEU A 67 -6.15 -4.88 -13.19
C LEU A 67 -5.57 -5.50 -11.92
N ARG A 68 -6.42 -5.96 -10.99
CA ARG A 68 -5.97 -6.62 -9.75
C ARG A 68 -5.17 -7.91 -10.02
N LYS A 69 -5.58 -8.71 -11.00
CA LYS A 69 -4.85 -9.93 -11.38
C LYS A 69 -3.46 -9.58 -11.89
N ARG A 70 -3.34 -8.55 -12.73
CA ARG A 70 -2.04 -8.10 -13.25
C ARG A 70 -1.17 -7.50 -12.16
N LEU A 71 -1.73 -6.66 -11.30
CA LEU A 71 -1.03 -6.10 -10.13
C LEU A 71 -0.48 -7.19 -9.24
N LYS A 72 -1.20 -8.28 -8.99
CA LYS A 72 -0.69 -9.39 -8.16
C LYS A 72 0.61 -9.98 -8.72
N ALA A 73 0.75 -10.08 -10.04
CA ALA A 73 1.95 -10.61 -10.68
C ALA A 73 3.13 -9.63 -10.59
N VAL A 74 2.87 -8.32 -10.68
CA VAL A 74 3.91 -7.29 -10.61
C VAL A 74 4.32 -6.95 -9.17
N LEU A 75 3.38 -7.09 -8.23
CA LEU A 75 3.59 -6.94 -6.78
C LEU A 75 4.15 -8.22 -6.13
N ASP A 76 4.37 -9.28 -6.91
CA ASP A 76 4.88 -10.53 -6.36
C ASP A 76 6.28 -10.31 -5.77
N ARG A 77 6.44 -10.72 -4.51
CA ARG A 77 7.53 -10.29 -3.61
C ARG A 77 8.82 -11.09 -3.80
N ASN A 78 8.85 -12.00 -4.79
CA ASN A 78 9.95 -12.93 -5.06
C ASN A 78 11.03 -12.39 -6.02
N THR A 79 10.84 -11.20 -6.59
CA THR A 79 11.92 -10.52 -7.33
C THR A 79 12.86 -9.79 -6.38
N GLU A 80 14.18 -9.92 -6.56
CA GLU A 80 15.16 -9.06 -5.89
C GLU A 80 14.87 -7.59 -6.24
N ASN A 81 14.68 -6.77 -5.21
CA ASN A 81 14.40 -5.33 -5.30
C ASN A 81 13.27 -4.94 -6.28
N PRO A 82 12.00 -5.28 -5.99
CA PRO A 82 10.90 -4.80 -6.80
C PRO A 82 10.82 -3.27 -6.66
N PRO A 83 10.66 -2.52 -7.77
CA PRO A 83 10.49 -1.08 -7.71
C PRO A 83 9.24 -0.76 -6.88
N PRO A 84 9.29 0.31 -6.04
CA PRO A 84 8.16 0.67 -5.23
C PRO A 84 6.95 0.95 -6.13
N PRO A 85 5.75 0.46 -5.78
CA PRO A 85 4.55 0.68 -6.58
C PRO A 85 3.94 2.08 -6.38
N LEU A 86 4.50 2.87 -5.47
CA LEU A 86 4.04 4.21 -5.10
C LEU A 86 5.23 5.12 -4.87
N LEU A 87 5.08 6.39 -5.24
CA LEU A 87 5.91 7.48 -4.76
C LEU A 87 5.47 7.81 -3.32
N PHE A 88 6.04 7.11 -2.35
CA PHE A 88 5.57 7.17 -0.96
C PHE A 88 5.58 8.58 -0.36
N ASP A 89 6.59 9.37 -0.68
CA ASP A 89 6.73 10.76 -0.19
C ASP A 89 5.60 11.68 -0.68
N ASP A 90 4.94 11.32 -1.80
CA ASP A 90 3.83 12.08 -2.38
C ASP A 90 2.45 11.60 -1.92
N VAL A 91 2.38 10.48 -1.18
CA VAL A 91 1.10 9.91 -0.72
C VAL A 91 0.60 10.65 0.52
N GLN A 92 -0.34 11.57 0.31
CA GLN A 92 -1.02 12.25 1.41
C GLN A 92 -2.08 11.35 2.08
N THR A 93 -2.33 11.58 3.38
CA THR A 93 -3.39 10.90 4.15
C THR A 93 -4.78 11.03 3.51
N SER A 94 -5.04 12.15 2.82
CA SER A 94 -6.28 12.40 2.08
C SER A 94 -6.52 11.40 0.95
N VAL A 95 -5.46 10.89 0.31
CA VAL A 95 -5.51 9.85 -0.73
C VAL A 95 -6.07 8.56 -0.16
N PHE A 96 -5.64 8.21 1.05
CA PHE A 96 -6.12 7.03 1.76
C PHE A 96 -7.59 7.16 2.16
N GLY A 97 -7.98 8.32 2.68
CA GLY A 97 -9.38 8.63 2.99
C GLY A 97 -10.27 8.53 1.75
N ALA A 98 -9.87 9.17 0.65
CA ALA A 98 -10.61 9.12 -0.61
C ALA A 98 -10.80 7.68 -1.11
N TRP A 99 -9.75 6.85 -1.06
CA TRP A 99 -9.88 5.44 -1.44
C TRP A 99 -10.91 4.69 -0.60
N LEU A 100 -10.88 4.85 0.73
CA LEU A 100 -11.83 4.18 1.63
C LEU A 100 -13.29 4.49 1.29
N PHE A 101 -13.58 5.73 0.90
CA PHE A 101 -14.94 6.14 0.50
C PHE A 101 -15.39 5.58 -0.85
N THR A 102 -14.46 5.09 -1.67
CA THR A 102 -14.80 4.41 -2.95
C THR A 102 -14.97 2.90 -2.79
N LEU A 103 -14.76 2.35 -1.59
CA LEU A 103 -14.91 0.92 -1.36
C LEU A 103 -16.38 0.54 -1.20
N GLU A 104 -16.86 -0.25 -2.15
CA GLU A 104 -18.20 -0.80 -2.16
C GLU A 104 -18.19 -2.33 -2.07
N LYS A 105 -19.31 -2.88 -1.60
CA LYS A 105 -19.64 -4.29 -1.70
C LYS A 105 -19.95 -4.67 -3.16
N PRO A 106 -19.94 -5.97 -3.51
CA PRO A 106 -20.30 -6.42 -4.86
C PRO A 106 -21.71 -6.01 -5.32
N ASP A 107 -22.63 -5.77 -4.37
CA ASP A 107 -23.99 -5.31 -4.62
C ASP A 107 -24.10 -3.77 -4.75
N GLY A 108 -22.98 -3.05 -4.74
CA GLY A 108 -22.93 -1.58 -4.76
C GLY A 108 -23.24 -0.92 -3.41
N GLY A 109 -23.47 -1.71 -2.36
CA GLY A 109 -23.73 -1.18 -1.02
C GLY A 109 -22.47 -0.70 -0.31
N CYS A 110 -22.65 0.21 0.65
CA CYS A 110 -21.58 0.66 1.53
C CYS A 110 -20.98 -0.49 2.35
N LEU A 111 -19.68 -0.44 2.60
CA LEU A 111 -19.03 -1.32 3.55
C LEU A 111 -19.47 -1.01 5.00
N SER A 112 -19.47 -2.04 5.85
CA SER A 112 -19.65 -1.83 7.29
C SER A 112 -18.42 -1.13 7.88
N TYR A 113 -18.58 -0.49 9.03
CA TYR A 113 -17.46 0.12 9.77
C TYR A 113 -16.33 -0.89 10.05
N ALA A 114 -16.68 -2.12 10.43
CA ALA A 114 -15.71 -3.18 10.65
C ALA A 114 -14.89 -3.50 9.39
N SER A 115 -15.54 -3.60 8.23
CA SER A 115 -14.87 -3.85 6.95
C SER A 115 -13.98 -2.69 6.52
N LEU A 116 -14.42 -1.45 6.71
CA LEU A 116 -13.60 -0.25 6.46
C LEU A 116 -12.35 -0.25 7.35
N ASN A 117 -12.50 -0.58 8.64
CA ASN A 117 -11.36 -0.65 9.56
C ASN A 117 -10.36 -1.75 9.17
N THR A 118 -10.83 -2.91 8.70
CA THR A 118 -9.94 -3.96 8.17
C THR A 118 -9.14 -3.49 6.96
N HIS A 119 -9.76 -2.79 6.01
CA HIS A 119 -9.06 -2.24 4.85
C HIS A 119 -8.06 -1.16 5.24
N LYS A 120 -8.43 -0.30 6.20
CA LYS A 120 -7.54 0.72 6.76
C LYS A 120 -6.28 0.09 7.36
N VAL A 121 -6.44 -0.85 8.27
CA VAL A 121 -5.32 -1.53 8.93
C VAL A 121 -4.47 -2.31 7.93
N GLY A 122 -5.10 -3.04 7.00
CA GLY A 122 -4.38 -3.88 6.06
C GLY A 122 -3.53 -3.13 5.05
N ALA A 123 -4.05 -2.02 4.52
CA ALA A 123 -3.26 -1.18 3.62
C ALA A 123 -2.15 -0.45 4.38
N PHE A 124 -2.41 0.07 5.58
CA PHE A 124 -1.38 0.71 6.42
C PHE A 124 -0.22 -0.24 6.74
N GLN A 125 -0.51 -1.46 7.19
CA GLN A 125 0.54 -2.43 7.55
C GLN A 125 1.35 -2.91 6.34
N SER A 126 0.72 -3.03 5.17
CA SER A 126 1.44 -3.39 3.95
C SER A 126 2.33 -2.24 3.48
N LEU A 127 1.84 -1.00 3.55
CA LEU A 127 2.60 0.21 3.17
C LEU A 127 3.79 0.43 4.11
N SER A 128 3.61 0.29 5.43
CA SER A 128 4.70 0.48 6.40
C SER A 128 5.81 -0.56 6.23
N GLY A 129 5.47 -1.81 5.90
CA GLY A 129 6.46 -2.84 5.58
C GLY A 129 7.23 -2.56 4.28
N LEU A 130 6.59 -1.96 3.27
CA LEU A 130 7.27 -1.53 2.04
C LEU A 130 8.18 -0.32 2.29
N TRP A 131 7.70 0.67 3.04
CA TRP A 131 8.46 1.87 3.38
C TRP A 131 9.72 1.53 4.17
N ALA A 132 9.60 0.68 5.21
CA ALA A 132 10.75 0.24 6.00
C ALA A 132 11.84 -0.43 5.14
N ARG A 133 11.45 -1.23 4.13
CA ARG A 133 12.35 -1.91 3.20
C ARG A 133 13.01 -0.95 2.20
N ASP A 134 12.27 0.03 1.71
CA ASP A 134 12.83 1.08 0.84
C ASP A 134 13.87 1.91 1.59
N SER A 135 13.60 2.25 2.86
CA SER A 135 14.58 2.90 3.74
C SER A 135 15.82 2.03 4.02
N THR A 136 15.66 0.70 4.15
CA THR A 136 16.82 -0.20 4.35
C THR A 136 17.68 -0.29 3.08
N ASN A 137 17.04 -0.43 1.92
CA ASN A 137 17.72 -0.50 0.62
C ASN A 137 18.42 0.82 0.25
N ASN A 138 17.85 1.97 0.60
CA ASN A 138 18.49 3.27 0.41
C ASN A 138 19.60 3.53 1.44
N GLY A 139 19.48 3.00 2.67
CA GLY A 139 20.52 3.05 3.68
C GLY A 139 21.79 2.28 3.30
N GLU A 140 21.66 1.09 2.69
CA GLU A 140 22.80 0.31 2.20
C GLU A 140 23.51 0.97 1.00
N ARG A 141 22.79 1.72 0.15
CA ARG A 141 23.41 2.52 -0.92
C ARG A 141 24.20 3.72 -0.41
N ALA A 142 23.82 4.30 0.74
CA ALA A 142 24.57 5.40 1.35
C ALA A 142 25.91 4.95 1.98
N SER A 143 26.06 3.65 2.30
CA SER A 143 27.30 3.08 2.84
C SER A 143 28.29 2.58 1.78
N GLN A 144 28.02 2.78 0.49
CA GLN A 144 28.95 2.45 -0.61
C GLN A 144 29.48 3.68 -1.37
N VAL A 145 29.23 4.90 -0.88
CA VAL A 145 29.70 6.16 -1.48
C VAL A 145 30.61 6.97 -0.53
N PHE A 146 31.16 6.33 0.50
CA PHE A 146 32.29 6.88 1.26
C PHE A 146 33.36 5.81 1.49
#